data_AF-A0A2V7HCK2-F1
#
_entry.id   AF-A0A2V7HCK2-F1
#
_cell.length_a   1.000
_cell.length_b   1.000
_cell.length_c   1.000
_cell.angle_alpha   90.00
_cell.angle_beta   90.00
_cell.angle_gamma   90.00
#
_symmetry.space_group_name_H-M   'P 1'
#
loop_
_entity.id
_entity.type
_entity.pdbx_description
1 polymer ?
#
loop_
_entity_poly.entity_id
_entity_poly.type
_entity_poly.pdbx_seq_one_letter_code
_entity_poly.pdbx_strand_id
1 'polypeptide(L)' 'DAYPVNRGVLHPAKFSGQIVGLTMTLTVSLTDTARVLGPVTLTYGKEPKMGPCPICRIPPRRVI' A
#
# COMPACT_ATOMS: atom_id res chain seq x y z
N ASP A 1 -13.34 30.11 -19.17
CA ASP A 1 -12.29 29.74 -18.21
C ASP A 1 -12.85 29.57 -16.81
N ALA A 2 -12.87 28.35 -16.26
CA ALA A 2 -13.34 28.07 -14.89
C ALA A 2 -12.22 27.44 -14.07
N TYR A 3 -11.25 28.28 -13.68
CA TYR A 3 -10.21 27.97 -12.73
C TYR A 3 -10.40 28.86 -11.49
N PRO A 4 -10.26 28.31 -10.27
CA PRO A 4 -9.83 26.95 -9.93
C PRO A 4 -10.96 25.92 -9.77
N VAL A 5 -10.68 24.68 -10.17
CA VAL A 5 -11.54 23.51 -9.89
C VAL A 5 -11.32 23.09 -8.44
N ASN A 6 -12.38 23.14 -7.62
CA ASN A 6 -12.33 22.68 -6.23
C ASN A 6 -12.26 21.14 -6.18
N ARG A 7 -11.15 20.60 -5.67
CA ARG A 7 -10.89 19.15 -5.58
C ARG A 7 -11.41 18.50 -4.28
N GLY A 8 -12.08 19.28 -3.42
CA GLY A 8 -12.54 18.81 -2.12
C GLY A 8 -11.40 18.64 -1.11
N VAL A 9 -11.68 17.92 -0.02
CA VAL A 9 -10.72 17.64 1.05
C VAL A 9 -9.68 16.64 0.57
N LEU A 10 -8.41 16.98 0.72
CA LEU A 10 -7.31 16.03 0.47
C LEU A 10 -7.21 15.07 1.64
N HIS A 11 -7.14 13.77 1.33
CA HIS A 11 -6.90 12.70 2.30
C HIS A 11 -5.51 12.08 2.08
N PRO A 12 -4.41 12.78 2.44
CA PRO A 12 -3.07 12.24 2.28
C PRO A 12 -2.82 11.11 3.29
N ALA A 13 -2.32 9.98 2.82
CA ALA A 13 -1.86 8.91 3.70
C ALA A 13 -0.70 9.39 4.60
N LYS A 14 -0.69 8.93 5.86
CA LYS A 14 0.40 9.17 6.81
C LYS A 14 1.30 7.95 6.89
N PHE A 15 2.61 8.16 6.83
CA PHE A 15 3.61 7.10 6.86
C PHE A 15 4.40 7.19 8.17
N SER A 16 4.60 6.05 8.84
CA SER A 16 5.43 5.94 10.05
C SER A 16 6.25 4.66 10.02
N GLY A 17 7.39 4.64 10.70
CA GLY A 17 8.29 3.49 10.61
C GLY A 17 9.70 3.75 11.12
N GLN A 18 10.55 2.73 10.97
CA GLN A 18 11.95 2.80 11.35
C GLN A 18 12.84 2.15 10.29
N ILE A 19 13.99 2.76 10.03
CA ILE A 19 15.04 2.22 9.18
C ILE A 19 16.14 1.65 10.07
N VAL A 20 16.54 0.41 9.80
CA VAL A 20 17.67 -0.28 10.44
C VAL A 20 18.51 -0.91 9.33
N GLY A 21 19.68 -0.31 9.08
CA GLY A 21 20.56 -0.70 7.98
C GLY A 21 19.84 -0.61 6.62
N LEU A 22 19.74 -1.74 5.93
CA LEU A 22 19.06 -1.85 4.62
C LEU A 22 17.56 -2.19 4.72
N THR A 23 17.04 -2.31 5.94
CA THR A 23 15.68 -2.74 6.21
C THR A 23 14.86 -1.57 6.75
N MET A 24 13.64 -1.41 6.23
CA MET A 24 12.69 -0.40 6.71
C MET A 24 11.42 -1.10 7.15
N THR A 25 10.96 -0.81 8.36
CA THR A 25 9.59 -1.10 8.78
C THR A 25 8.72 0.10 8.40
N LEU A 26 7.60 -0.16 7.73
CA LEU A 26 6.69 0.88 7.26
C LEU A 26 5.25 0.55 7.67
N THR A 27 4.57 1.55 8.20
CA THR A 27 3.14 1.55 8.52
C THR A 27 2.49 2.72 7.78
N VAL A 28 1.36 2.48 7.12
CA VAL A 28 0.61 3.48 6.35
C VAL A 28 -0.77 3.65 6.95
N SER A 29 -1.13 4.87 7.34
CA SER A 29 -2.45 5.22 7.87
C SER A 29 -3.24 6.02 6.83
N LEU A 30 -4.37 5.47 6.40
CA LEU A 30 -5.27 6.08 5.43
C LEU A 30 -6.23 7.05 6.12
N THR A 31 -6.21 8.32 5.71
CA THR A 31 -7.00 9.39 6.36
C THR A 31 -8.45 9.47 5.88
N ASP A 32 -8.80 8.79 4.79
CA ASP A 32 -10.16 8.72 4.24
C ASP A 32 -11.00 7.63 4.93
N THR A 33 -10.37 6.52 5.29
CA THR A 33 -11.02 5.30 5.79
C THR A 33 -10.65 4.94 7.22
N ALA A 34 -9.74 5.71 7.84
CA ALA A 34 -9.12 5.41 9.13
C ALA A 34 -8.43 4.03 9.22
N ARG A 35 -8.16 3.39 8.07
CA ARG A 35 -7.48 2.08 8.01
C ARG A 35 -5.97 2.24 8.18
N VAL A 36 -5.37 1.28 8.87
CA VAL A 36 -3.92 1.15 9.02
C VAL A 36 -3.45 -0.09 8.26
N LEU A 37 -2.42 0.07 7.44
CA LEU A 37 -1.76 -0.98 6.67
C LEU A 37 -0.34 -1.18 7.20
N GLY A 38 0.03 -2.42 7.52
CA GLY A 38 1.35 -2.78 8.03
C GLY A 38 1.34 -3.28 9.48
N PRO A 39 2.52 -3.41 10.14
CA PRO A 39 3.85 -3.03 9.65
C PRO A 39 4.39 -3.97 8.56
N VAL A 40 4.83 -3.41 7.44
CA VAL A 40 5.51 -4.17 6.38
C VAL A 40 7.02 -3.91 6.43
N THR A 41 7.80 -4.94 6.15
CA THR A 41 9.27 -4.83 6.08
C THR A 41 9.70 -4.71 4.63
N LEU A 42 10.40 -3.63 4.32
CA LEU A 42 10.99 -3.34 3.02
C LEU A 42 12.51 -3.55 3.12
N THR A 43 13.11 -4.05 2.05
CA THR A 43 14.58 -4.18 1.94
C THR A 43 15.04 -3.31 0.78
N TYR A 44 16.02 -2.45 1.02
CA TYR A 44 16.60 -1.59 0.00
C TYR A 44 17.16 -2.42 -1.15
N GLY A 45 16.86 -2.04 -2.39
CA GLY A 45 17.27 -2.76 -3.61
C GLY A 45 16.46 -4.01 -3.93
N LYS A 46 15.49 -4.41 -3.09
CA LYS A 46 14.61 -5.54 -3.37
C LYS A 46 13.37 -5.06 -4.12
N GLU A 47 13.10 -5.67 -5.28
CA GLU A 47 11.88 -5.40 -6.02
C GLU A 47 10.67 -5.97 -5.25
N PRO A 48 9.63 -5.16 -4.96
CA PRO A 48 8.45 -5.63 -4.27
C PRO A 48 7.65 -6.57 -5.19
N LYS A 49 7.33 -7.76 -4.70
CA LYS A 49 6.43 -8.69 -5.39
C LYS A 49 5.06 -8.65 -4.73
N MET A 50 4.03 -8.37 -5.53
CA MET A 50 2.65 -8.48 -5.07
C MET A 50 2.34 -9.93 -4.70
N GLY A 51 1.76 -10.12 -3.52
CA GLY A 51 1.24 -11.41 -3.10
C GLY A 51 -0.01 -11.82 -3.91
N PRO A 52 -0.50 -13.05 -3.73
CA PRO A 52 -1.75 -13.48 -4.34
C PRO A 52 -2.88 -12.52 -3.94
N CYS A 53 -3.66 -12.09 -4.94
CA CYS A 53 -4.78 -11.20 -4.74
C CYS A 53 -5.86 -11.89 -3.89
N PRO A 54 -6.21 -11.37 -2.71
CA PRO A 54 -7.08 -12.07 -1.75
C PRO A 54 -8.53 -12.22 -2.22
N ILE A 55 -8.97 -11.37 -3.17
CA ILE A 55 -10.31 -11.43 -3.77
C ILE A 55 -10.32 -12.20 -5.10
N CYS A 56 -9.15 -12.46 -5.68
CA CYS A 56 -9.05 -13.12 -6.98
C CYS A 56 -9.15 -14.63 -6.77
N ARG A 57 -10.23 -15.25 -7.26
CA ARG A 57 -10.38 -16.71 -7.25
C ARG A 57 -9.47 -17.32 -8.32
N ILE A 58 -8.48 -18.10 -7.92
CA ILE A 58 -7.67 -18.91 -8.84
C ILE A 58 -8.47 -20.19 -9.11
N PRO A 59 -8.92 -20.46 -10.35
CA PRO A 59 -9.61 -21.72 -10.64
C PRO A 59 -8.63 -22.89 -10.45
N PRO A 60 -9.08 -24.04 -9.90
CA PRO A 60 -8.22 -25.20 -9.77
C PRO A 60 -7.73 -25.65 -11.15
N ARG A 61 -6.44 -25.97 -11.26
CA ARG A 61 -5.82 -26.44 -12.49
C ARG A 61 -6.48 -27.76 -12.89
N ARG A 62 -7.27 -27.80 -13.96
CA ARG A 62 -7.70 -29.07 -14.56
C ARG A 62 -6.46 -29.78 -15.08
N VAL A 63 -6.13 -30.92 -14.47
CA VAL A 63 -5.26 -31.91 -15.11
C VAL A 63 -6.16 -32.63 -16.12
N ILE A 64 -5.78 -32.55 -17.40
CA ILE A 64 -6.44 -33.26 -18.51
C ILE A 64 -5.82 -34.66 -18.59
#